data_AF-A0A920QZW3-F1
#
_entry.id   AF-A0A920QZW3-F1
#
_cell.length_a   1.000
_cell.length_b   1.000
_cell.length_c   1.000
_cell.angle_alpha   90.00
_cell.angle_beta   90.00
_cell.angle_gamma   90.00
#
_symmetry.space_group_name_H-M   'P 1'
#
loop_
_entity.id
_entity.type
_entity.pdbx_description
1 polymer ?
#
loop_
_entity_poly.entity_id
_entity_poly.type
_entity_poly.pdbx_seq_one_letter_code
_entity_poly.pdbx_strand_id
1 'polypeptide(L)'
;MLCLISTTAFFTYIGENESISRIERNSPDDIPGWPNNLDDNGNPVRSRVLQTGKFNSPHGIATDNDGNIYSGEWLIGGRYTKLVKSR
;
A
#
# COMPACT_ATOMS: atom_id res chain seq x y z
N MET A 1 2.55 6.68 -5.18
CA MET A 1 2.90 7.15 -3.83
C MET A 1 4.28 7.78 -3.91
N LEU A 2 4.39 9.09 -3.70
CA LEU A 2 5.69 9.78 -3.66
C LEU A 2 6.08 9.95 -2.18
N CYS A 3 7.17 9.31 -1.76
CA CYS A 3 7.69 9.44 -0.40
C CYS A 3 9.04 10.17 -0.44
N LEU A 4 9.12 11.25 0.34
CA LEU A 4 10.26 12.15 0.45
C LEU A 4 10.69 12.13 1.92
N ILE A 5 11.85 11.56 2.22
CA ILE A 5 12.42 11.54 3.57
C ILE A 5 13.85 12.11 3.47
N SER A 6 14.02 13.35 3.93
CA SER A 6 15.31 14.05 3.96
C SER A 6 15.83 14.13 5.38
N THR A 7 17.09 13.70 5.57
CA THR A 7 17.94 14.26 6.64
C THR A 7 19.09 15.09 6.06
N THR A 8 19.41 14.92 4.76
CA THR A 8 20.26 15.78 3.90
C THR A 8 20.16 15.30 2.42
N ALA A 9 18.92 15.05 1.97
CA ALA A 9 18.48 14.63 0.63
C ALA A 9 18.89 13.21 0.14
N PHE A 10 18.33 12.17 0.78
CA PHE A 10 18.16 10.86 0.14
C PHE A 10 16.76 10.76 -0.48
N PHE A 11 16.67 10.79 -1.81
CA PHE A 11 15.43 10.52 -2.52
C PHE A 11 15.38 9.02 -2.86
N THR A 12 14.44 8.28 -2.26
CA THR A 12 14.18 6.88 -2.65
C THR A 12 12.94 6.85 -3.53
N TYR A 13 13.10 6.49 -4.80
CA TYR A 13 11.99 6.20 -5.69
C TYR A 13 11.76 4.68 -5.72
N ILE A 14 10.60 4.25 -5.22
CA ILE A 14 10.22 2.84 -5.12
C ILE A 14 9.53 2.31 -6.39
N GLY A 15 9.62 3.05 -7.50
CA GLY A 15 8.94 2.74 -8.75
C GLY A 15 7.47 3.17 -8.77
N GLU A 16 6.84 3.00 -9.93
CA GLU A 16 5.39 3.11 -10.07
C GLU A 16 4.71 1.89 -9.45
N ASN A 17 3.68 2.15 -8.64
CA ASN A 17 2.81 1.10 -8.13
C ASN A 17 1.51 1.12 -8.93
N GLU A 18 1.41 0.26 -9.94
CA GLU A 18 0.13 0.03 -10.62
C GLU A 18 -0.91 -0.36 -9.58
N SER A 19 -2.04 0.32 -9.64
CA SER A 19 -3.12 0.09 -8.70
C SER A 19 -3.76 -1.27 -8.95
N ILE A 20 -3.99 -2.01 -7.86
CA ILE A 20 -4.59 -3.35 -7.90
C ILE A 20 -6.09 -3.33 -7.62
N SER A 21 -6.63 -2.20 -7.17
CA SER A 21 -8.00 -2.10 -6.66
C SER A 21 -8.73 -0.82 -7.05
N ARG A 22 -8.02 0.15 -7.61
CA ARG A 22 -8.56 1.44 -8.04
C ARG A 22 -8.04 1.80 -9.43
N ILE A 23 -8.89 2.08 -10.40
CA ILE A 23 -8.40 2.52 -11.71
C ILE A 23 -8.03 4.00 -11.62
N GLU A 24 -8.91 4.79 -11.01
CA GLU A 24 -8.71 6.19 -10.70
C GLU A 24 -9.50 6.55 -9.44
N ARG A 25 -9.35 7.75 -8.91
CA ARG A 25 -10.06 8.13 -7.69
C ARG A 25 -11.57 8.18 -7.96
N ASN A 26 -12.33 7.32 -7.28
CA ASN A 26 -13.79 7.25 -7.34
C ASN A 26 -14.32 6.77 -8.71
N SER A 27 -13.57 5.89 -9.39
CA SER A 27 -14.05 5.27 -10.62
C SER A 27 -15.24 4.35 -10.33
N PRO A 28 -16.26 4.29 -11.19
CA PRO A 28 -17.28 3.24 -11.11
C PRO A 28 -16.70 1.83 -11.31
N ASP A 29 -15.53 1.74 -11.96
CA ASP A 29 -14.81 0.48 -12.18
C ASP A 29 -13.89 0.09 -11.00
N ASP A 30 -13.85 0.90 -9.94
CA ASP A 30 -13.11 0.58 -8.71
C ASP A 30 -13.71 -0.62 -7.99
N ILE A 31 -12.86 -1.36 -7.27
CA ILE A 31 -13.32 -2.46 -6.43
C ILE A 31 -14.16 -1.91 -5.25
N PRO A 32 -15.43 -2.34 -5.12
CA PRO A 32 -16.29 -1.87 -4.04
C PRO A 32 -15.73 -2.25 -2.66
N GLY A 33 -15.83 -1.31 -1.72
CA GLY A 33 -15.41 -1.51 -0.33
C GLY A 33 -13.95 -1.20 -0.05
N TRP A 34 -13.20 -0.62 -1.01
CA TRP A 34 -11.79 -0.25 -0.80
C TRP A 34 -11.59 0.51 0.54
N PRO A 35 -10.56 0.20 1.34
CA PRO A 35 -9.40 -0.67 1.04
C PRO A 35 -9.65 -2.17 1.20
N ASN A 36 -10.88 -2.54 1.53
CA ASN A 36 -11.38 -3.89 1.71
C ASN A 36 -12.13 -4.37 0.46
N ASN A 37 -12.77 -5.53 0.56
CA ASN A 37 -13.82 -5.96 -0.37
C ASN A 37 -15.16 -5.93 0.35
N LEU A 38 -16.26 -6.02 -0.40
CA LEU A 38 -17.58 -6.36 0.15
C LEU A 38 -17.88 -7.84 -0.07
N ASP A 39 -18.61 -8.46 0.85
CA ASP A 39 -19.27 -9.75 0.62
C ASP A 39 -20.62 -9.57 -0.11
N ASP A 40 -21.32 -10.67 -0.36
CA ASP A 40 -22.61 -10.67 -1.09
C ASP A 40 -23.72 -9.88 -0.36
N ASN A 41 -23.55 -9.65 0.95
CA ASN A 41 -24.47 -8.88 1.78
C ASN A 41 -24.03 -7.41 1.91
N GLY A 42 -22.93 -7.00 1.27
CA GLY A 42 -22.39 -5.65 1.36
C GLY A 42 -21.56 -5.38 2.62
N ASN A 43 -21.20 -6.40 3.40
CA ASN A 43 -20.35 -6.19 4.58
C ASN A 43 -18.87 -6.11 4.18
N PRO A 44 -18.08 -5.25 4.84
CA PRO A 44 -16.65 -5.17 4.56
C PRO A 44 -15.93 -6.43 5.05
N VAL A 45 -15.18 -7.05 4.15
CA VAL A 45 -14.32 -8.22 4.40
C VAL A 45 -12.90 -7.93 3.94
N ARG A 46 -11.92 -8.66 4.48
CA ARG A 46 -10.52 -8.48 4.09
C ARG A 46 -10.35 -8.52 2.56
N SER A 47 -9.51 -7.62 2.04
CA SER A 47 -9.23 -7.54 0.61
C SER A 47 -8.72 -8.87 0.07
N ARG A 48 -9.34 -9.36 -1.01
CA ARG A 48 -9.04 -10.61 -1.71
C ARG A 48 -8.06 -10.39 -2.87
N VAL A 49 -7.74 -9.14 -3.19
CA VAL A 49 -6.93 -8.76 -4.37
C VAL A 49 -5.51 -8.34 -4.01
N LEU A 50 -5.06 -8.60 -2.77
CA LEU A 50 -3.71 -8.26 -2.32
C LEU A 50 -2.67 -9.05 -3.11
N GLN A 51 -1.67 -8.35 -3.63
CA GLN A 51 -0.57 -8.94 -4.41
C GLN A 51 0.78 -8.60 -3.77
N THR A 52 1.73 -9.54 -3.85
CA THR A 52 3.12 -9.31 -3.46
C THR A 52 3.74 -8.24 -4.36
N GLY A 53 4.50 -7.32 -3.77
CA GLY A 53 5.16 -6.23 -4.51
C GLY A 53 4.22 -5.09 -4.93
N LYS A 54 2.93 -5.14 -4.58
CA LYS A 54 1.97 -4.08 -4.85
C LYS A 54 1.32 -3.55 -3.57
N PHE A 55 1.31 -2.24 -3.43
CA PHE A 55 0.58 -1.53 -2.38
C PHE A 55 -0.91 -1.43 -2.73
N ASN A 56 -1.75 -1.61 -1.71
CA ASN A 56 -3.19 -1.40 -1.76
C ASN A 56 -3.58 -0.09 -1.07
N SER A 57 -3.25 0.03 0.22
CA SER A 57 -3.70 1.14 1.08
C SER A 57 -2.63 1.60 2.09
N PRO A 58 -1.43 1.99 1.62
CA PRO A 58 -0.34 2.41 2.50
C PRO A 58 -0.75 3.65 3.30
N HIS A 59 -0.57 3.58 4.61
CA HIS A 59 -1.05 4.61 5.56
C HIS A 59 -0.02 4.98 6.63
N GLY A 60 0.98 4.13 6.85
CA GLY A 60 2.10 4.39 7.74
C GLY A 60 3.42 3.95 7.12
N ILE A 61 4.50 4.61 7.54
CA ILE A 61 5.86 4.27 7.14
C ILE A 61 6.82 4.41 8.33
N ALA A 62 7.80 3.52 8.41
CA ALA A 62 8.91 3.57 9.36
C ALA A 62 10.19 3.03 8.71
N THR A 63 11.34 3.32 9.32
CA THR A 63 12.65 2.81 8.88
C THR A 63 13.39 2.15 10.04
N ASP A 64 14.24 1.17 9.74
CA ASP A 64 15.22 0.64 10.70
C ASP A 64 16.61 1.25 10.49
N ASN A 65 17.56 0.92 11.37
CA ASN A 65 18.93 1.43 11.33
C ASN A 65 19.73 0.93 10.10
N ASP A 66 19.29 -0.14 9.45
CA ASP A 66 19.90 -0.66 8.21
C ASP A 66 19.38 0.08 6.96
N GLY A 67 18.42 1.00 7.14
CA GLY A 67 17.80 1.76 6.07
C GLY A 67 16.74 0.98 5.30
N ASN A 68 16.21 -0.12 5.85
CA ASN A 68 15.02 -0.76 5.29
C ASN A 68 13.79 0.08 5.58
N ILE A 69 12.78 -0.03 4.70
CA ILE A 69 11.51 0.67 4.84
C ILE A 69 10.42 -0.34 5.22
N TYR A 70 9.56 0.04 6.16
CA TYR A 70 8.37 -0.70 6.54
C TYR A 70 7.16 0.16 6.20
N SER A 71 6.25 -0.35 5.39
CA SER A 71 4.98 0.31 5.09
C SER A 71 3.83 -0.48 5.70
N GLY A 72 3.04 0.18 6.53
CA GLY A 72 1.80 -0.35 7.10
C GLY A 72 0.59 0.06 6.25
N GLU A 73 -0.29 -0.89 5.99
CA GLU A 73 -1.48 -0.71 5.16
C GLU A 73 -2.77 -0.84 5.99
N TRP A 74 -3.69 0.06 5.72
CA TRP A 74 -4.98 0.13 6.40
C TRP A 74 -6.01 -0.73 5.67
N LEU A 75 -6.28 -1.93 6.19
CA LEU A 75 -7.30 -2.87 5.72
C LEU A 75 -7.63 -3.87 6.84
N ILE A 76 -8.73 -4.63 6.72
CA ILE A 76 -9.17 -5.59 7.75
C ILE A 76 -8.09 -6.63 8.03
N GLY A 77 -7.63 -6.69 9.28
CA GLY A 77 -6.55 -7.56 9.76
C GLY A 77 -5.13 -7.02 9.49
N GLY A 78 -5.00 -5.85 8.86
CA GLY A 78 -3.72 -5.19 8.59
C GLY A 78 -2.80 -5.93 7.60
N ARG A 79 -1.85 -5.19 7.04
CA ARG A 79 -0.69 -5.73 6.30
C ARG A 79 0.49 -4.80 6.52
N TYR A 80 1.68 -5.36 6.70
CA TYR A 80 2.92 -4.60 6.61
C TYR A 80 3.82 -5.19 5.54
N THR A 81 4.52 -4.34 4.81
CA THR A 81 5.48 -4.71 3.77
C THR A 81 6.85 -4.16 4.15
N LYS A 82 7.86 -5.04 4.21
CA LYS A 82 9.27 -4.64 4.37
C LYS A 82 9.92 -4.53 2.99
N LEU A 83 10.38 -3.33 2.65
CA LEU A 83 11.25 -3.09 1.50
C LEU A 83 12.69 -3.11 1.99
N VAL A 84 13.45 -4.08 1.49
CA VAL A 84 14.87 -4.22 1.82
C VAL A 84 15.67 -3.26 0.97
N LYS A 85 16.58 -2.51 1.59
CA LYS A 85 17.53 -1.66 0.88
C LYS A 85 18.40 -2.54 -0.03
N SER A 86 18.30 -2.37 -1.34
CA SER A 86 19.27 -2.96 -2.28
C SER A 86 20.59 -2.20 -2.18
N ARG A 87 21.71 -2.92 -2.29
CA ARG A 87 23.05 -2.33 -2.31
C ARG A 87 23.28 -1.51 -3.57
#